data_AF-A0A3N4TDE3-F1
#
_entry.id   AF-A0A3N4TDE3-F1
#
_cell.length_a   1.000
_cell.length_b   1.000
_cell.length_c   1.000
_cell.angle_alpha   90.00
_cell.angle_beta   90.00
_cell.angle_gamma   90.00
#
_symmetry.space_group_name_H-M   'P 1'
#
loop_
_entity.id
_entity.type
_entity.pdbx_description
1 polymer ?
#
loop_
_entity_poly.entity_id
_entity_poly.type
_entity_poly.pdbx_seq_one_letter_code
_entity_poly.pdbx_strand_id
1 'polypeptide(L)'
;MRDTTDEAANAAPDALYRFLTAEPADRERLAPRVVAAVGRERLDEIVDTTLGRVGEVTGVRDSRDGLVIEGTRGRALAFAATRDGHELDGLLIAPGAHRPARLRTNWVRPALAWTVLVLLFVVRIDACWEAPSRIAWCGRLLIVAAGYLVVEGWRAPALFPWWIRRPLEAGALVALASAWRLPGLPTSGGAPELVVGAALVAVLGVLLMRARRHRWGTAVSQPLVFPLQGGSWYVGQGGGRSLNHHFAVPEQRGALDVVQAGPGGTRGRHRARTQGTHGKNERYLIYGQPVHAPCDGTVVSAADHIDDQEPGAVRYQPLYGNHVWIDTGAEIVKLAHLRPGTVTVSTGDPVRVGQVLGEVGNSGNSSEPHLHLHAERDGLGLDLEFEGVSGPLYRGRTVRT
;
A
#
# COMPACT_ATOMS: atom_id res chain seq x y z
N MET A 1 -13.42 33.84 19.01
CA MET A 1 -14.05 32.78 18.21
C MET A 1 -13.06 31.63 18.22
N ARG A 2 -13.24 30.67 19.14
CA ARG A 2 -12.38 29.49 19.25
C ARG A 2 -12.59 28.63 18.01
N ASP A 3 -11.49 28.14 17.46
CA ASP A 3 -11.44 27.36 16.23
C ASP A 3 -12.19 26.03 16.45
N THR A 4 -13.28 25.80 15.71
CA THR A 4 -14.11 24.60 15.82
C THR A 4 -13.35 23.32 15.44
N THR A 5 -12.13 23.44 14.92
CA THR A 5 -11.24 22.33 14.60
C THR A 5 -10.53 21.74 15.84
N ASP A 6 -10.29 22.52 16.89
CA ASP A 6 -9.68 22.05 18.15
C ASP A 6 -10.67 21.29 19.06
N GLU A 7 -11.98 21.58 18.96
CA GLU A 7 -13.02 20.86 19.70
C GLU A 7 -13.28 19.47 19.11
N ALA A 8 -13.20 19.31 17.79
CA ALA A 8 -13.34 18.00 17.13
C ALA A 8 -12.10 17.11 17.33
N ALA A 9 -10.89 17.69 17.35
CA ALA A 9 -9.63 16.94 17.50
C ALA A 9 -9.47 16.23 18.86
N ASN A 10 -10.11 16.73 19.92
CA ASN A 10 -10.06 16.15 21.27
C ASN A 10 -11.25 15.24 21.60
N ALA A 11 -12.23 15.11 20.70
CA ALA A 11 -13.48 14.45 21.03
C ALA A 11 -13.38 12.91 21.07
N ALA A 12 -12.60 12.31 20.16
CA ALA A 12 -12.42 10.86 20.10
C ALA A 12 -11.63 10.27 21.29
N PRO A 13 -10.49 10.87 21.73
CA PRO A 13 -9.83 10.44 22.96
C PRO A 13 -10.75 10.47 24.18
N ASP A 14 -11.50 11.56 24.38
CA ASP A 14 -12.38 11.73 25.54
C ASP A 14 -13.58 10.77 25.50
N ALA A 15 -14.20 10.58 24.33
CA ALA A 15 -15.27 9.59 24.15
C ALA A 15 -14.77 8.17 24.43
N LEU A 16 -13.60 7.80 23.94
CA LEU A 16 -13.00 6.50 24.19
C LEU A 16 -12.65 6.30 25.67
N TYR A 17 -12.09 7.31 26.33
CA TYR A 17 -11.82 7.25 27.77
C TYR A 17 -13.10 7.01 28.56
N ARG A 18 -14.15 7.82 28.34
CA ARG A 18 -15.46 7.65 28.99
C ARG A 18 -16.05 6.26 28.77
N PHE A 19 -15.98 5.74 27.54
CA PHE A 19 -16.46 4.41 27.21
C PHE A 19 -15.72 3.31 27.98
N LEU A 20 -14.38 3.39 28.06
CA LEU A 20 -13.56 2.37 28.73
C LEU A 20 -13.69 2.39 30.25
N THR A 21 -14.00 3.56 30.84
CA THR A 21 -14.20 3.71 32.29
C THR A 21 -15.66 3.60 32.73
N ALA A 22 -16.60 3.47 31.79
CA ALA A 22 -18.01 3.32 32.11
C ALA A 22 -18.33 1.91 32.65
N GLU A 23 -19.34 1.85 33.52
CA GLU A 23 -19.94 0.59 33.94
C GLU A 23 -20.44 -0.20 32.72
N PRO A 24 -20.33 -1.55 32.72
CA PRO A 24 -20.77 -2.38 31.59
C PRO A 24 -22.23 -2.15 31.16
N ALA A 25 -23.08 -1.67 32.07
CA ALA A 25 -24.47 -1.32 31.79
C ALA A 25 -24.62 -0.04 30.93
N ASP A 26 -23.66 0.88 30.99
CA ASP A 26 -23.71 2.18 30.31
C ASP A 26 -22.99 2.18 28.95
N ARG A 27 -22.16 1.17 28.66
CA ARG A 27 -21.35 1.08 27.43
C ARG A 27 -22.17 1.11 26.15
N GLU A 28 -23.34 0.48 26.16
CA GLU A 28 -24.23 0.44 25.00
C GLU A 28 -24.77 1.83 24.64
N ARG A 29 -25.07 2.67 25.65
CA ARG A 29 -25.47 4.07 25.44
C ARG A 29 -24.33 4.90 24.84
N LEU A 30 -23.08 4.58 25.16
CA LEU A 30 -21.90 5.32 24.70
C LEU A 30 -21.40 4.85 23.31
N ALA A 31 -21.80 3.67 22.86
CA ALA A 31 -21.35 3.10 21.59
C ALA A 31 -22.44 2.25 20.89
N PRO A 32 -23.66 2.77 20.69
CA PRO A 32 -24.81 1.97 20.27
C PRO A 32 -24.59 1.29 18.91
N ARG A 33 -23.92 1.98 17.98
CA ARG A 33 -23.60 1.42 16.65
C ARG A 33 -22.48 0.40 16.67
N VAL A 34 -21.50 0.58 17.55
CA VAL A 34 -20.46 -0.44 17.76
C VAL A 34 -21.11 -1.71 18.31
N VAL A 35 -22.01 -1.59 19.30
CA VAL A 35 -22.78 -2.72 19.83
C VAL A 35 -23.64 -3.37 18.75
N ALA A 36 -24.34 -2.59 17.93
CA ALA A 36 -25.13 -3.12 16.82
C ALA A 36 -24.28 -3.89 15.79
N ALA A 37 -23.03 -3.47 15.58
CA ALA A 37 -22.12 -4.09 14.61
C ALA A 37 -21.44 -5.37 15.12
N VAL A 38 -21.00 -5.41 16.38
CA VAL A 38 -20.20 -6.55 16.91
C VAL A 38 -20.91 -7.39 17.97
N GLY A 39 -22.03 -6.91 18.51
CA GLY A 39 -22.73 -7.51 19.63
C GLY A 39 -22.14 -7.12 20.99
N ARG A 40 -23.01 -7.01 21.99
CA ARG A 40 -22.64 -6.57 23.35
C ARG A 40 -21.61 -7.49 24.01
N GLU A 41 -21.84 -8.79 24.03
CA GLU A 41 -20.95 -9.76 24.68
C GLU A 41 -19.54 -9.70 24.11
N ARG A 42 -19.42 -9.61 22.77
CA ARG A 42 -18.13 -9.52 22.10
C ARG A 42 -17.43 -8.19 22.40
N LEU A 43 -18.18 -7.10 22.45
CA LEU A 43 -17.63 -5.79 22.82
C LEU A 43 -17.10 -5.82 24.26
N ASP A 44 -17.86 -6.39 25.20
CA ASP A 44 -17.44 -6.52 26.59
C ASP A 44 -16.18 -7.41 26.71
N GLU A 45 -16.11 -8.54 26.00
CA GLU A 45 -14.90 -9.37 25.95
C GLU A 45 -13.66 -8.60 25.44
N ILE A 46 -13.82 -7.79 24.40
CA ILE A 46 -12.76 -6.94 23.85
C ILE A 46 -12.29 -5.92 24.89
N VAL A 47 -13.23 -5.27 25.58
CA VAL A 47 -12.93 -4.26 26.60
C VAL A 47 -12.24 -4.92 27.79
N ASP A 48 -12.79 -6.02 28.32
CA ASP A 48 -12.25 -6.72 29.48
C ASP A 48 -10.85 -7.28 29.20
N THR A 49 -10.63 -7.85 28.01
CA THR A 49 -9.29 -8.26 27.55
C THR A 49 -8.34 -7.07 27.48
N THR A 50 -8.83 -5.89 27.10
CA THR A 50 -8.02 -4.66 27.06
C THR A 50 -7.67 -4.17 28.46
N LEU A 51 -8.64 -4.08 29.37
CA LEU A 51 -8.44 -3.72 30.78
C LEU A 51 -7.52 -4.72 31.50
N GLY A 52 -7.66 -6.01 31.18
CA GLY A 52 -6.76 -7.08 31.63
C GLY A 52 -5.30 -6.89 31.20
N ARG A 53 -5.04 -6.17 30.10
CA ARG A 53 -3.69 -5.84 29.61
C ARG A 53 -3.17 -4.50 30.12
N VAL A 54 -4.00 -3.45 30.13
CA VAL A 54 -3.56 -2.08 30.47
C VAL A 54 -3.68 -1.76 31.96
N GLY A 55 -4.50 -2.50 32.71
CA GLY A 55 -4.85 -2.16 34.09
C GLY A 55 -5.98 -1.14 34.15
N GLU A 56 -6.02 -0.39 35.24
CA GLU A 56 -6.93 0.76 35.37
C GLU A 56 -6.55 1.82 34.33
N VAL A 57 -7.52 2.29 33.56
CA VAL A 57 -7.31 3.28 32.49
C VAL A 57 -7.08 4.65 33.12
N THR A 58 -5.90 5.22 32.89
CA THR A 58 -5.52 6.53 33.42
C THR A 58 -5.73 7.66 32.41
N GLY A 59 -5.95 7.32 31.14
CA GLY A 59 -6.22 8.29 30.09
C GLY A 59 -6.21 7.69 28.69
N VAL A 60 -6.65 8.47 27.71
CA VAL A 60 -6.48 8.19 26.28
C VAL A 60 -5.83 9.42 25.65
N ARG A 61 -4.69 9.23 24.97
CA ARG A 61 -3.99 10.33 24.30
C ARG A 61 -3.90 10.11 22.80
N ASP A 62 -4.03 11.18 22.04
CA ASP A 62 -3.71 11.13 20.61
C ASP A 62 -2.19 11.10 20.41
N SER A 63 -1.73 10.30 19.45
CA SER A 63 -0.34 10.15 19.09
C SER A 63 -0.15 9.94 17.58
N ARG A 64 1.11 10.02 17.14
CA ARG A 64 1.50 9.70 15.75
C ARG A 64 1.24 8.25 15.33
N ASP A 65 1.04 7.34 16.28
CA ASP A 65 0.73 5.94 15.99
C ASP A 65 -0.79 5.69 15.97
N GLY A 66 -1.62 6.64 16.44
CA GLY A 66 -3.06 6.46 16.71
C GLY A 66 -3.42 6.83 18.15
N LEU A 67 -4.64 6.49 18.59
CA LEU A 67 -5.06 6.73 19.97
C LEU A 67 -4.38 5.72 20.89
N VAL A 68 -3.77 6.20 21.97
CA VAL A 68 -3.09 5.35 22.95
C VAL A 68 -3.90 5.35 24.23
N ILE A 69 -4.47 4.19 24.56
CA ILE A 69 -5.07 3.88 25.85
C ILE A 69 -3.92 3.69 26.84
N GLU A 70 -3.89 4.52 27.88
CA GLU A 70 -2.90 4.44 28.96
C GLU A 70 -3.55 3.84 30.20
N GLY A 71 -2.85 2.91 30.84
CA GLY A 71 -3.26 2.37 32.11
C GLY A 71 -2.10 2.04 33.03
N THR A 72 -2.42 1.64 34.25
CA THR A 72 -1.47 1.44 35.35
C THR A 72 -0.44 0.33 35.09
N ARG A 73 -0.75 -0.65 34.22
CA ARG A 73 0.12 -1.79 33.89
C ARG A 73 0.67 -1.74 32.47
N GLY A 74 0.09 -0.95 31.57
CA GLY A 74 0.47 -0.99 30.17
C GLY A 74 -0.26 0.02 29.30
N ARG A 75 -0.08 -0.14 27.99
CA ARG A 75 -0.71 0.72 26.98
C ARG A 75 -1.29 -0.16 25.88
N ALA A 76 -2.36 0.30 25.25
CA ALA A 76 -2.94 -0.31 24.06
C ALA A 76 -3.15 0.75 22.98
N LEU A 77 -3.02 0.34 21.71
CA LEU A 77 -3.28 1.22 20.57
C LEU A 77 -4.73 1.02 20.13
N ALA A 78 -5.39 2.11 19.76
CA ALA A 78 -6.79 2.10 19.39
C ALA A 78 -7.06 3.12 18.29
N PHE A 79 -8.22 2.93 17.66
CA PHE A 79 -8.88 3.88 16.79
C PHE A 79 -10.30 4.07 17.33
N ALA A 80 -10.78 5.30 17.32
CA ALA A 80 -12.15 5.65 17.64
C ALA A 80 -12.62 6.74 16.68
N ALA A 81 -13.85 6.62 16.23
CA ALA A 81 -14.57 7.66 15.49
C ALA A 81 -15.79 8.10 16.31
N THR A 82 -16.11 9.39 16.26
CA THR A 82 -17.25 9.97 16.99
C THR A 82 -18.13 10.77 16.04
N ARG A 83 -19.45 10.67 16.20
CA ARG A 83 -20.40 11.46 15.40
C ARG A 83 -20.56 12.90 15.95
N ASP A 84 -20.75 13.03 17.25
CA ASP A 84 -21.00 14.32 17.92
C ASP A 84 -19.97 14.61 19.04
N GLY A 85 -18.86 13.89 19.04
CA GLY A 85 -17.86 13.95 20.11
C GLY A 85 -18.26 13.28 21.43
N HIS A 86 -19.46 12.70 21.49
CA HIS A 86 -20.00 12.04 22.67
C HIS A 86 -20.07 10.52 22.53
N GLU A 87 -20.70 10.05 21.46
CA GLU A 87 -20.88 8.63 21.18
C GLU A 87 -19.83 8.10 20.20
N LEU A 88 -19.38 6.87 20.46
CA LEU A 88 -18.50 6.13 19.57
C LEU A 88 -19.30 5.55 18.39
N ASP A 89 -18.94 5.98 17.19
CA ASP A 89 -19.49 5.47 15.92
C ASP A 89 -18.63 4.34 15.36
N GLY A 90 -17.34 4.31 15.71
CA GLY A 90 -16.41 3.25 15.35
C GLY A 90 -15.37 3.03 16.45
N LEU A 91 -14.99 1.76 16.66
CA LEU A 91 -14.00 1.38 17.65
C LEU A 91 -13.16 0.21 17.13
N LEU A 92 -11.84 0.34 17.25
CA LEU A 92 -10.89 -0.72 17.00
C LEU A 92 -9.79 -0.67 18.05
N ILE A 93 -9.52 -1.79 18.72
CA ILE A 93 -8.45 -1.90 19.72
C ILE A 93 -7.45 -2.96 19.28
N ALA A 94 -6.17 -2.63 19.30
CA ALA A 94 -5.11 -3.54 18.90
C ALA A 94 -5.03 -4.78 19.81
N PRO A 95 -4.79 -5.99 19.25
CA PRO A 95 -4.75 -7.24 20.02
C PRO A 95 -3.49 -7.41 20.89
N GLY A 96 -2.59 -6.42 20.96
CA GLY A 96 -1.37 -6.48 21.79
C GLY A 96 -1.06 -5.20 22.57
N ALA A 97 -0.08 -5.29 23.48
CA ALA A 97 0.43 -4.14 24.20
C ALA A 97 1.14 -3.16 23.24
N HIS A 98 0.85 -1.87 23.37
CA HIS A 98 1.49 -0.83 22.61
C HIS A 98 2.85 -0.47 23.23
N ARG A 99 3.91 -0.64 22.44
CA ARG A 99 5.25 -0.15 22.77
C ARG A 99 5.56 0.97 21.78
N PRO A 100 5.65 2.24 22.22
CA PRO A 100 6.00 3.33 21.32
C PRO A 100 7.37 3.02 20.71
N ALA A 101 7.51 3.24 19.40
CA ALA A 101 8.78 3.04 18.73
C ALA A 101 9.85 3.94 19.38
N ARG A 102 10.86 3.34 20.01
CA ARG A 102 12.02 4.07 20.55
C ARG A 102 12.78 4.68 19.37
N LEU A 103 12.54 5.96 19.07
CA LEU A 103 13.13 6.72 17.97
C LEU A 103 13.09 5.94 16.64
N ARG A 104 12.11 6.23 15.78
CA ARG A 104 12.14 5.80 14.37
C ARG A 104 13.35 6.46 13.66
N THR A 105 14.56 5.92 13.83
CA THR A 105 15.68 6.02 12.88
C THR A 105 15.38 5.19 11.63
N ASN A 106 14.10 5.13 11.23
CA ASN A 106 13.59 4.38 10.08
C ASN A 106 13.99 5.00 8.74
N TRP A 107 14.57 6.20 8.73
CA TRP A 107 15.15 6.80 7.52
C TRP A 107 16.60 6.37 7.30
N VAL A 108 17.36 6.11 8.37
CA VAL A 108 18.80 5.77 8.27
C VAL A 108 18.99 4.43 7.57
N ARG A 109 18.18 3.42 7.90
CA ARG A 109 18.26 2.08 7.28
C ARG A 109 17.97 2.08 5.78
N PRO A 110 16.85 2.63 5.29
CA PRO A 110 16.60 2.72 3.85
C PRO A 110 17.58 3.67 3.17
N ALA A 111 17.97 4.79 3.78
CA ALA A 111 18.99 5.68 3.21
C ALA A 111 20.34 4.97 3.05
N LEU A 112 20.79 4.22 4.06
CA LEU A 112 22.02 3.43 3.98
C LEU A 112 21.92 2.34 2.92
N ALA A 113 20.81 1.60 2.86
CA ALA A 113 20.59 0.59 1.84
C ALA A 113 20.60 1.20 0.42
N TRP A 114 20.06 2.41 0.26
CA TRP A 114 20.11 3.16 -0.99
C TRP A 114 21.52 3.61 -1.33
N THR A 115 22.25 4.19 -0.38
CA THR A 115 23.65 4.58 -0.57
C THR A 115 24.51 3.40 -0.99
N VAL A 116 24.37 2.25 -0.31
CA VAL A 116 25.09 1.02 -0.68
C VAL A 116 24.72 0.58 -2.09
N LEU A 117 23.44 0.60 -2.46
CA LEU A 117 23.01 0.23 -3.81
C LEU A 117 23.61 1.16 -4.87
N VAL A 118 23.58 2.48 -4.66
CA VAL A 118 24.15 3.47 -5.58
C VAL A 118 25.66 3.26 -5.72
N LEU A 119 26.38 3.08 -4.60
CA LEU A 119 27.82 2.79 -4.63
C LEU A 119 28.13 1.50 -5.38
N LEU A 120 27.33 0.44 -5.20
CA LEU A 120 27.47 -0.80 -5.95
C LEU A 120 27.28 -0.55 -7.46
N PHE A 121 26.28 0.23 -7.87
CA PHE A 121 26.12 0.58 -9.28
C PHE A 121 27.32 1.35 -9.81
N VAL A 122 27.78 2.39 -9.09
CA VAL A 122 28.95 3.18 -9.49
C VAL A 122 30.17 2.28 -9.70
N VAL A 123 30.50 1.43 -8.74
CA VAL A 123 31.65 0.51 -8.82
C VAL A 123 31.48 -0.50 -9.97
N ARG A 124 30.27 -1.01 -10.22
CA ARG A 124 30.04 -1.98 -11.30
C ARG A 124 30.04 -1.36 -12.69
N ILE A 125 29.54 -0.12 -12.81
CA ILE A 125 29.60 0.66 -14.04
C ILE A 125 31.06 1.02 -14.36
N ASP A 126 31.81 1.51 -13.37
CA ASP A 126 33.24 1.81 -13.49
C ASP A 126 34.05 0.58 -13.92
N ALA A 127 33.76 -0.59 -13.35
CA ALA A 127 34.40 -1.85 -13.76
C ALA A 127 34.20 -2.15 -15.26
N CYS A 128 33.13 -1.69 -15.92
CA CYS A 128 32.99 -1.85 -17.37
C CYS A 128 34.04 -1.03 -18.14
N TRP A 129 34.39 0.16 -17.64
CA TRP A 129 35.44 1.02 -18.19
C TRP A 129 36.84 0.48 -17.96
N GLU A 130 37.04 -0.36 -16.97
CA GLU A 130 38.32 -1.02 -16.67
C GLU A 130 38.42 -2.46 -17.20
N ALA A 131 37.50 -2.88 -18.07
CA ALA A 131 37.51 -4.25 -18.58
C ALA A 131 38.81 -4.55 -19.35
N PRO A 132 39.54 -5.64 -19.01
CA PRO A 132 40.81 -5.99 -19.66
C PRO A 132 40.65 -6.73 -20.99
N SER A 133 39.45 -7.24 -21.28
CA SER A 133 39.14 -7.99 -22.50
C SER A 133 37.67 -7.78 -22.89
N ARG A 134 37.33 -8.15 -24.13
CA ARG A 134 35.94 -8.11 -24.63
C ARG A 134 35.03 -9.06 -23.85
N ILE A 135 35.52 -10.25 -23.47
CA ILE A 135 34.77 -11.23 -22.68
C ILE A 135 34.52 -10.71 -21.26
N ALA A 136 35.55 -10.14 -20.60
CA ALA A 136 35.40 -9.52 -19.28
C ALA A 136 34.39 -8.37 -19.32
N TRP A 137 34.44 -7.55 -20.38
CA TRP A 137 33.47 -6.47 -20.59
C TRP A 137 32.04 -7.00 -20.67
N CYS A 138 31.78 -8.03 -21.49
CA CYS A 138 30.46 -8.66 -21.58
C CYS A 138 29.98 -9.16 -20.21
N GLY A 139 30.85 -9.85 -19.45
CA GLY A 139 30.53 -10.33 -18.12
C GLY A 139 30.17 -9.22 -17.13
N ARG A 140 30.98 -8.17 -17.08
CA ARG A 140 30.74 -7.00 -16.21
C ARG A 140 29.45 -6.27 -16.59
N LEU A 141 29.17 -6.13 -17.88
CA LEU A 141 27.91 -5.55 -18.35
C LEU A 141 26.70 -6.41 -17.95
N LEU A 142 26.80 -7.74 -18.03
CA LEU A 142 25.74 -8.64 -17.55
C LEU A 142 25.52 -8.54 -16.04
N ILE A 143 26.58 -8.33 -15.25
CA ILE A 143 26.45 -8.08 -13.80
C ILE A 143 25.71 -6.76 -13.54
N VAL A 144 25.99 -5.70 -14.30
CA VAL A 144 25.24 -4.43 -14.24
C VAL A 144 23.77 -4.67 -14.61
N ALA A 145 23.52 -5.40 -15.71
CA ALA A 145 22.16 -5.75 -16.15
C ALA A 145 21.39 -6.55 -15.10
N ALA A 146 22.03 -7.50 -14.42
CA ALA A 146 21.47 -8.23 -13.29
C ALA A 146 21.07 -7.28 -12.13
N GLY A 147 21.88 -6.27 -11.84
CA GLY A 147 21.52 -5.20 -10.90
C GLY A 147 20.25 -4.46 -11.31
N TYR A 148 20.11 -4.10 -12.59
CA TYR A 148 18.89 -3.49 -13.11
C TYR A 148 17.69 -4.43 -13.04
N LEU A 149 17.84 -5.74 -13.27
CA LEU A 149 16.75 -6.70 -13.07
C LEU A 149 16.22 -6.68 -11.62
N VAL A 150 17.09 -6.52 -10.62
CA VAL A 150 16.66 -6.40 -9.22
C VAL A 150 15.91 -5.08 -9.00
N VAL A 151 16.46 -3.95 -9.44
CA VAL A 151 15.85 -2.64 -9.18
C VAL A 151 14.57 -2.46 -9.98
N GLU A 152 14.62 -2.59 -11.30
CA GLU A 152 13.47 -2.44 -12.20
C GLU A 152 12.44 -3.56 -12.01
N GLY A 153 12.89 -4.78 -11.70
CA GLY A 153 12.03 -5.94 -11.55
C GLY A 153 11.27 -5.98 -10.23
N TRP A 154 11.99 -5.88 -9.10
CA TRP A 154 11.39 -6.06 -7.77
C TRP A 154 11.04 -4.75 -7.08
N ARG A 155 11.81 -3.67 -7.31
CA ARG A 155 11.59 -2.41 -6.58
C ARG A 155 10.67 -1.43 -7.29
N ALA A 156 10.33 -1.69 -8.56
CA ALA A 156 9.36 -0.89 -9.31
C ALA A 156 9.70 0.62 -9.28
N PRO A 157 10.82 1.05 -9.88
CA PRO A 157 11.36 2.40 -9.72
C PRO A 157 10.52 3.51 -10.34
N ALA A 158 9.45 3.18 -11.07
CA ALA A 158 8.38 4.16 -11.36
C ALA A 158 7.74 4.71 -10.07
N LEU A 159 7.95 4.05 -8.93
CA LEU A 159 7.58 4.56 -7.63
C LEU A 159 8.55 5.63 -7.07
N PHE A 160 9.76 5.75 -7.63
CA PHE A 160 10.77 6.71 -7.15
C PHE A 160 10.61 8.10 -7.76
N PRO A 161 11.04 9.15 -7.04
CA PRO A 161 11.19 10.48 -7.61
C PRO A 161 12.07 10.47 -8.86
N TRP A 162 11.73 11.34 -9.83
CA TRP A 162 12.43 11.43 -11.11
C TRP A 162 13.94 11.68 -10.94
N TRP A 163 14.34 12.44 -9.92
CA TRP A 163 15.74 12.77 -9.64
C TRP A 163 16.54 11.60 -9.05
N ILE A 164 15.90 10.53 -8.61
CA ILE A 164 16.56 9.23 -8.29
C ILE A 164 16.56 8.35 -9.53
N ARG A 165 15.39 8.24 -10.16
CA ARG A 165 15.16 7.34 -11.29
C ARG A 165 16.03 7.69 -12.50
N ARG A 166 16.11 8.97 -12.90
CA ARG A 166 16.83 9.39 -14.11
C ARG A 166 18.33 9.19 -14.01
N PRO A 167 19.03 9.55 -12.90
CA PRO A 167 20.43 9.19 -12.76
C PRO A 167 20.67 7.68 -12.77
N LEU A 168 19.78 6.89 -12.15
CA LEU A 168 19.87 5.44 -12.18
C LEU A 168 19.75 4.91 -13.62
N GLU A 169 18.77 5.36 -14.40
CA GLU A 169 18.62 5.00 -15.82
C GLU A 169 19.85 5.43 -16.65
N ALA A 170 20.39 6.63 -16.39
CA ALA A 170 21.58 7.14 -17.06
C ALA A 170 22.83 6.28 -16.79
N GLY A 171 22.94 5.67 -15.61
CA GLY A 171 24.03 4.74 -15.28
C GLY A 171 24.13 3.56 -16.26
N ALA A 172 23.01 3.06 -16.78
CA ALA A 172 23.00 1.99 -17.78
C ALA A 172 23.62 2.46 -19.10
N LEU A 173 23.30 3.70 -19.51
CA LEU A 173 23.87 4.32 -20.70
C LEU A 173 25.38 4.56 -20.54
N VAL A 174 25.83 4.96 -19.34
CA VAL A 174 27.26 5.13 -19.02
C VAL A 174 28.00 3.79 -19.09
N ALA A 175 27.40 2.71 -18.58
CA ALA A 175 27.98 1.37 -18.74
C ALA A 175 28.07 0.96 -20.22
N LEU A 176 27.01 1.17 -21.00
CA LEU A 176 27.00 0.86 -22.44
C LEU A 176 28.01 1.70 -23.24
N ALA A 177 28.20 2.97 -22.88
CA ALA A 177 29.16 3.86 -23.55
C ALA A 177 30.61 3.34 -23.47
N SER A 178 30.94 2.55 -22.44
CA SER A 178 32.27 1.90 -22.34
C SER A 178 32.57 0.93 -23.50
N ALA A 179 31.55 0.52 -24.28
CA ALA A 179 31.69 -0.30 -25.48
C ALA A 179 32.62 0.33 -26.54
N TRP A 180 32.80 1.66 -26.54
CA TRP A 180 33.74 2.34 -27.44
C TRP A 180 35.18 1.80 -27.32
N ARG A 181 35.55 1.22 -26.17
CA ARG A 181 36.88 0.62 -25.95
C ARG A 181 37.06 -0.74 -26.63
N LEU A 182 35.96 -1.42 -27.00
CA LEU A 182 36.00 -2.80 -27.51
C LEU A 182 36.96 -3.06 -28.68
N PRO A 183 37.10 -2.16 -29.68
CA PRO A 183 38.05 -2.38 -30.78
C PRO A 183 39.49 -2.58 -30.31
N GLY A 184 39.90 -1.88 -29.23
CA GLY A 184 41.25 -1.96 -28.67
C GLY A 184 41.47 -3.05 -27.63
N LEU A 185 40.45 -3.83 -27.27
CA LEU A 185 40.54 -4.85 -26.23
C LEU A 185 40.83 -6.25 -26.79
N PRO A 186 41.68 -7.06 -26.11
CA PRO A 186 41.86 -8.48 -26.40
C PRO A 186 40.55 -9.27 -26.37
N THR A 187 40.49 -10.34 -27.16
CA THR A 187 39.34 -11.25 -27.23
C THR A 187 39.37 -12.38 -26.20
N SER A 188 40.49 -12.61 -25.52
CA SER A 188 40.68 -13.67 -24.52
C SER A 188 40.78 -13.13 -23.08
N GLY A 189 40.50 -14.00 -22.09
CA GLY A 189 40.50 -13.66 -20.65
C GLY A 189 39.14 -13.14 -20.16
N GLY A 190 38.84 -13.27 -18.86
CA GLY A 190 37.58 -12.79 -18.27
C GLY A 190 36.39 -13.76 -18.29
N ALA A 191 36.65 -15.05 -18.53
CA ALA A 191 35.61 -16.08 -18.52
C ALA A 191 34.84 -16.17 -17.17
N PRO A 192 35.47 -16.03 -15.99
CA PRO A 192 34.74 -16.04 -14.72
C PRO A 192 33.68 -14.95 -14.63
N GLU A 193 33.98 -13.72 -15.04
CA GLU A 193 33.02 -12.61 -15.04
C GLU A 193 31.85 -12.88 -15.99
N LEU A 194 32.11 -13.46 -17.16
CA LEU A 194 31.06 -13.84 -18.10
C LEU A 194 30.14 -14.91 -17.50
N VAL A 195 30.70 -15.96 -16.89
CA VAL A 195 29.92 -17.02 -16.24
C VAL A 195 29.08 -16.46 -15.10
N VAL A 196 29.67 -15.64 -14.23
CA VAL A 196 28.95 -15.00 -13.12
C VAL A 196 27.83 -14.08 -13.63
N GLY A 197 28.13 -13.20 -14.58
CA GLY A 197 27.15 -12.28 -15.16
C GLY A 197 25.98 -13.02 -15.83
N ALA A 198 26.28 -14.02 -16.66
CA ALA A 198 25.27 -14.82 -17.32
C ALA A 198 24.40 -15.61 -16.32
N ALA A 199 25.02 -16.22 -15.31
CA ALA A 199 24.31 -16.95 -14.26
C ALA A 199 23.37 -16.02 -13.46
N LEU A 200 23.84 -14.82 -13.07
CA LEU A 200 23.02 -13.84 -12.36
C LEU A 200 21.81 -13.40 -13.18
N VAL A 201 22.02 -13.05 -14.46
CA VAL A 201 20.91 -12.66 -15.35
C VAL A 201 19.92 -13.80 -15.54
N ALA A 202 20.40 -15.02 -15.76
CA ALA A 202 19.54 -16.18 -15.94
C ALA A 202 18.71 -16.48 -14.68
N VAL A 203 19.34 -16.56 -13.51
CA VAL A 203 18.67 -16.86 -12.24
C VAL A 203 17.67 -15.77 -11.90
N LEU A 204 18.08 -14.50 -11.90
CA LEU A 204 17.20 -13.37 -11.58
C LEU A 204 16.07 -13.24 -12.61
N GLY A 205 16.37 -13.43 -13.89
CA GLY A 205 15.37 -13.41 -14.97
C GLY A 205 14.30 -14.49 -14.78
N VAL A 206 14.71 -15.73 -14.47
CA VAL A 206 13.78 -16.83 -14.20
C VAL A 206 12.95 -16.56 -12.94
N LEU A 207 13.57 -16.10 -11.85
CA LEU A 207 12.85 -15.75 -10.62
C LEU A 207 11.84 -14.63 -10.85
N LEU A 208 12.22 -13.59 -11.59
CA LEU A 208 11.34 -12.46 -11.89
C LEU A 208 10.19 -12.90 -12.79
N MET A 209 10.48 -13.69 -13.82
CA MET A 209 9.46 -14.25 -14.71
C MET A 209 8.46 -15.10 -13.92
N ARG A 210 8.94 -16.01 -13.06
CA ARG A 210 8.08 -16.83 -12.20
C ARG A 210 7.22 -15.98 -11.28
N ALA A 211 7.78 -14.92 -10.69
CA ALA A 211 7.03 -14.01 -9.84
C ALA A 211 5.98 -13.21 -10.62
N ARG A 212 6.31 -12.72 -11.83
CA ARG A 212 5.37 -11.95 -12.69
C ARG A 212 4.27 -12.80 -13.31
N ARG A 213 4.54 -14.09 -13.56
CA ARG A 213 3.57 -15.05 -14.12
C ARG A 213 2.85 -15.86 -13.05
N HIS A 214 3.07 -15.57 -11.78
CA HIS A 214 2.45 -16.33 -10.70
C HIS A 214 0.93 -16.17 -10.74
N ARG A 215 0.23 -17.29 -10.56
CA ARG A 215 -1.21 -17.39 -10.36
C ARG A 215 -1.43 -18.07 -9.01
N TRP A 216 -2.36 -17.56 -8.23
CA TRP A 216 -2.66 -18.06 -6.88
C TRP A 216 -3.55 -19.31 -6.89
N GLY A 217 -4.20 -19.58 -8.02
CA GLY A 217 -4.75 -20.90 -8.35
C GLY A 217 -6.18 -20.84 -8.85
N THR A 218 -7.01 -19.98 -8.27
CA THR A 218 -8.39 -19.79 -8.71
C THR A 218 -8.56 -18.34 -9.16
N ALA A 219 -9.05 -18.15 -10.38
CA ALA A 219 -9.43 -16.83 -10.88
C ALA A 219 -10.86 -16.47 -10.45
N VAL A 220 -11.19 -15.19 -10.60
CA VAL A 220 -12.57 -14.70 -10.53
C VAL A 220 -13.48 -15.46 -11.50
N SER A 221 -14.76 -15.59 -11.14
CA SER A 221 -15.76 -16.37 -11.90
C SER A 221 -16.06 -15.76 -13.27
N GLN A 222 -15.97 -14.43 -13.38
CA GLN A 222 -16.10 -13.68 -14.62
C GLN A 222 -15.03 -12.57 -14.66
N PRO A 223 -14.52 -12.20 -15.84
CA PRO A 223 -13.66 -11.03 -15.97
C PRO A 223 -14.35 -9.77 -15.45
N LEU A 224 -13.60 -8.95 -14.70
CA LEU A 224 -14.06 -7.67 -14.17
C LEU A 224 -13.82 -6.54 -15.18
N VAL A 225 -14.48 -5.39 -14.99
CA VAL A 225 -14.09 -4.15 -15.66
C VAL A 225 -13.08 -3.40 -14.80
N PHE A 226 -12.03 -2.85 -15.41
CA PHE A 226 -11.00 -2.13 -14.66
C PHE A 226 -11.62 -0.89 -13.98
N PRO A 227 -11.49 -0.71 -12.65
CA PRO A 227 -12.28 0.28 -11.91
C PRO A 227 -11.85 1.73 -12.10
N LEU A 228 -10.72 1.96 -12.77
CA LEU A 228 -10.15 3.28 -13.05
C LEU A 228 -10.14 3.53 -14.57
N GLN A 229 -10.51 4.73 -15.01
CA GLN A 229 -10.76 5.01 -16.43
C GLN A 229 -9.99 6.23 -16.95
N GLY A 230 -9.62 6.23 -18.23
CA GLY A 230 -9.01 7.39 -18.90
C GLY A 230 -7.59 7.72 -18.45
N GLY A 231 -6.78 6.70 -18.11
CA GLY A 231 -5.47 6.89 -17.48
C GLY A 231 -4.45 5.79 -17.75
N SER A 232 -3.24 6.03 -17.23
CA SER A 232 -2.17 5.03 -17.16
C SER A 232 -2.01 4.58 -15.72
N TRP A 233 -2.41 3.34 -15.45
CA TRP A 233 -2.53 2.76 -14.12
C TRP A 233 -1.40 1.78 -13.87
N TYR A 234 -0.53 2.12 -12.95
CA TYR A 234 0.64 1.34 -12.61
C TYR A 234 0.36 0.43 -11.41
N VAL A 235 0.63 -0.85 -11.56
CA VAL A 235 0.51 -1.84 -10.48
C VAL A 235 1.74 -1.70 -9.57
N GLY A 236 1.55 -1.15 -8.38
CA GLY A 236 2.56 -1.02 -7.33
C GLY A 236 2.73 -2.31 -6.52
N GLN A 237 1.64 -3.05 -6.32
CA GLN A 237 1.63 -4.36 -5.67
C GLN A 237 0.81 -5.34 -6.51
N GLY A 238 1.36 -6.52 -6.76
CA GLY A 238 0.72 -7.56 -7.58
C GLY A 238 1.71 -8.61 -8.04
N GLY A 239 1.21 -9.76 -8.48
CA GLY A 239 2.01 -10.93 -8.86
C GLY A 239 2.33 -11.85 -7.68
N GLY A 240 3.42 -12.61 -7.79
CA GLY A 240 3.78 -13.63 -6.81
C GLY A 240 4.41 -13.11 -5.52
N ARG A 241 4.69 -14.02 -4.59
CA ARG A 241 5.18 -13.76 -3.22
C ARG A 241 6.33 -12.75 -3.09
N SER A 242 7.24 -12.70 -4.06
CA SER A 242 8.38 -11.79 -4.01
C SER A 242 8.07 -10.37 -4.53
N LEU A 243 6.92 -10.17 -5.18
CA LEU A 243 6.47 -8.90 -5.76
C LEU A 243 5.23 -8.32 -5.07
N ASN A 244 4.40 -9.15 -4.46
CA ASN A 244 3.17 -8.73 -3.79
C ASN A 244 3.27 -8.97 -2.29
N HIS A 245 3.23 -7.91 -1.48
CA HIS A 245 3.30 -8.04 -0.02
C HIS A 245 2.03 -8.63 0.62
N HIS A 246 0.90 -8.55 -0.10
CA HIS A 246 -0.39 -9.09 0.35
C HIS A 246 -0.40 -10.62 0.49
N PHE A 247 0.63 -11.31 -0.04
CA PHE A 247 0.71 -12.78 -0.01
C PHE A 247 0.57 -13.42 1.38
N ALA A 248 0.94 -12.67 2.42
CA ALA A 248 0.92 -13.14 3.80
C ALA A 248 -0.52 -13.35 4.32
N VAL A 249 -1.49 -12.62 3.77
CA VAL A 249 -2.91 -12.72 4.14
C VAL A 249 -3.63 -13.56 3.08
N PRO A 250 -4.17 -14.75 3.40
CA PRO A 250 -4.77 -15.66 2.43
C PRO A 250 -5.80 -15.00 1.51
N GLU A 251 -6.66 -14.16 2.07
CA GLU A 251 -7.76 -13.48 1.40
C GLU A 251 -7.28 -12.39 0.41
N GLN A 252 -6.10 -11.82 0.64
CA GLN A 252 -5.52 -10.74 -0.18
C GLN A 252 -4.46 -11.22 -1.17
N ARG A 253 -4.20 -12.52 -1.30
CA ARG A 253 -3.08 -13.03 -2.14
C ARG A 253 -3.11 -12.51 -3.59
N GLY A 254 -4.30 -12.40 -4.18
CA GLY A 254 -4.53 -11.83 -5.52
C GLY A 254 -4.69 -10.31 -5.58
N ALA A 255 -4.48 -9.60 -4.46
CA ALA A 255 -4.71 -8.18 -4.37
C ALA A 255 -3.75 -7.35 -5.22
N LEU A 256 -4.27 -6.22 -5.69
CA LEU A 256 -3.54 -5.20 -6.43
C LEU A 256 -3.60 -3.88 -5.68
N ASP A 257 -2.44 -3.22 -5.58
CA ASP A 257 -2.39 -1.80 -5.25
C ASP A 257 -2.02 -1.04 -6.52
N VAL A 258 -2.93 -0.17 -6.95
CA VAL A 258 -2.86 0.56 -8.21
C VAL A 258 -2.62 2.03 -7.93
N VAL A 259 -1.64 2.62 -8.63
CA VAL A 259 -1.33 4.06 -8.62
C VAL A 259 -1.44 4.62 -10.04
N GLN A 260 -1.57 5.94 -10.18
CA GLN A 260 -1.55 6.58 -11.50
C GLN A 260 -0.12 6.99 -11.87
N ALA A 261 0.28 6.68 -13.10
CA ALA A 261 1.55 7.08 -13.69
C ALA A 261 1.32 8.19 -14.73
N GLY A 262 1.90 9.36 -14.49
CA GLY A 262 1.94 10.47 -15.42
C GLY A 262 3.10 10.39 -16.42
N PRO A 263 3.31 11.45 -17.24
CA PRO A 263 4.42 11.53 -18.17
C PRO A 263 5.77 11.29 -17.50
N GLY A 264 6.64 10.49 -18.13
CA GLY A 264 7.94 10.12 -17.54
C GLY A 264 7.85 9.20 -16.31
N GLY A 265 6.67 8.65 -16.01
CA GLY A 265 6.42 7.74 -14.89
C GLY A 265 6.36 8.43 -13.53
N THR A 266 6.07 9.73 -13.49
CA THR A 266 5.88 10.46 -12.24
C THR A 266 4.55 10.07 -11.60
N ARG A 267 4.51 9.94 -10.28
CA ARG A 267 3.27 9.71 -9.52
C ARG A 267 2.70 10.97 -8.92
N GLY A 268 3.50 12.04 -8.90
CA GLY A 268 3.17 13.32 -8.28
C GLY A 268 2.84 14.42 -9.28
N ARG A 269 2.01 15.37 -8.85
CA ARG A 269 1.71 16.62 -9.55
C ARG A 269 2.85 17.62 -9.29
N HIS A 270 3.61 17.97 -10.32
CA HIS A 270 4.77 18.88 -10.23
C HIS A 270 4.44 20.32 -9.77
N ARG A 271 3.16 20.73 -9.76
CA ARG A 271 2.72 22.11 -9.52
C ARG A 271 1.57 22.26 -8.51
N ALA A 272 1.34 21.29 -7.62
CA ALA A 272 0.37 21.48 -6.55
C ALA A 272 0.87 22.57 -5.57
N ARG A 273 0.50 23.85 -5.81
CA ARG A 273 0.55 24.93 -4.81
C ARG A 273 -0.47 24.55 -3.74
N THR A 274 -0.02 23.91 -2.68
CA THR A 274 -0.85 23.66 -1.50
C THR A 274 -0.96 24.98 -0.73
N GLN A 275 -2.08 25.69 -0.91
CA GLN A 275 -2.51 26.70 0.05
C GLN A 275 -3.24 25.96 1.18
N GLY A 276 -2.71 26.02 2.40
CA GLY A 276 -3.34 25.45 3.60
C GLY A 276 -2.70 24.15 4.13
N THR A 277 -3.13 23.78 5.33
CA THR A 277 -2.75 22.58 6.09
C THR A 277 -3.32 21.28 5.50
N HIS A 278 -4.24 21.38 4.54
CA HIS A 278 -4.71 20.28 3.67
C HIS A 278 -3.95 20.34 2.32
N GLY A 279 -3.30 19.25 1.88
CA GLY A 279 -2.57 19.30 0.60
C GLY A 279 -1.52 18.22 0.30
N LYS A 280 -1.26 17.23 1.18
CA LYS A 280 -0.20 16.23 0.91
C LYS A 280 -0.67 15.09 0.01
N ASN A 281 -1.91 14.63 0.15
CA ASN A 281 -2.47 13.56 -0.67
C ASN A 281 -2.74 14.03 -2.11
N GLU A 282 -3.16 15.28 -2.28
CA GLU A 282 -3.47 15.95 -3.54
C GLU A 282 -2.24 16.07 -4.47
N ARG A 283 -1.04 15.89 -3.91
CA ARG A 283 0.19 15.80 -4.70
C ARG A 283 0.24 14.53 -5.51
N TYR A 284 -0.50 13.49 -5.18
CA TYR A 284 -0.53 12.24 -5.92
C TYR A 284 -1.53 12.34 -7.07
N LEU A 285 -1.15 11.84 -8.24
CA LEU A 285 -2.01 11.90 -9.43
C LEU A 285 -3.32 11.11 -9.22
N ILE A 286 -3.22 9.97 -8.54
CA ILE A 286 -4.35 9.07 -8.30
C ILE A 286 -5.34 9.58 -7.25
N TYR A 287 -4.93 10.45 -6.33
CA TYR A 287 -5.84 10.95 -5.30
C TYR A 287 -7.01 11.72 -5.94
N GLY A 288 -8.23 11.39 -5.54
CA GLY A 288 -9.45 11.95 -6.10
C GLY A 288 -9.87 11.36 -7.46
N GLN A 289 -9.19 10.32 -7.97
CA GLN A 289 -9.65 9.65 -9.19
C GLN A 289 -10.94 8.86 -8.91
N PRO A 290 -11.97 8.94 -9.77
CA PRO A 290 -13.20 8.18 -9.60
C PRO A 290 -12.95 6.67 -9.65
N VAL A 291 -13.53 5.95 -8.70
CA VAL A 291 -13.52 4.49 -8.63
C VAL A 291 -14.87 3.99 -9.09
N HIS A 292 -14.88 3.16 -10.12
CA HIS A 292 -16.10 2.57 -10.69
C HIS A 292 -16.26 1.13 -10.24
N ALA A 293 -17.52 0.67 -10.15
CA ALA A 293 -17.84 -0.71 -9.86
C ALA A 293 -17.25 -1.63 -10.94
N PRO A 294 -16.38 -2.59 -10.55
CA PRO A 294 -15.74 -3.50 -11.49
C PRO A 294 -16.68 -4.62 -11.97
N CYS A 295 -17.84 -4.78 -11.35
CA CYS A 295 -18.83 -5.81 -11.63
C CYS A 295 -20.22 -5.36 -11.16
N ASP A 296 -21.25 -6.05 -11.66
CA ASP A 296 -22.58 -6.00 -11.06
C ASP A 296 -22.59 -6.75 -9.71
N GLY A 297 -23.47 -6.36 -8.79
CA GLY A 297 -23.65 -7.09 -7.54
C GLY A 297 -24.41 -6.31 -6.47
N THR A 298 -24.32 -6.79 -5.23
CA THR A 298 -24.90 -6.12 -4.05
C THR A 298 -23.79 -5.70 -3.11
N VAL A 299 -23.85 -4.47 -2.59
CA VAL A 299 -22.89 -4.00 -1.60
C VAL A 299 -23.12 -4.72 -0.27
N VAL A 300 -22.12 -5.48 0.19
CA VAL A 300 -22.17 -6.20 1.47
C VAL A 300 -21.46 -5.47 2.61
N SER A 301 -20.61 -4.50 2.28
CA SER A 301 -20.00 -3.58 3.26
C SER A 301 -19.59 -2.28 2.59
N ALA A 302 -19.85 -1.16 3.25
CA ALA A 302 -19.38 0.16 2.85
C ALA A 302 -18.97 1.00 4.06
N ALA A 303 -17.89 1.77 3.94
CA ALA A 303 -17.45 2.73 4.96
C ALA A 303 -16.90 4.00 4.30
N ASP A 304 -17.17 5.17 4.90
CA ASP A 304 -16.88 6.49 4.31
C ASP A 304 -16.30 7.54 5.29
N HIS A 305 -16.22 7.20 6.58
CA HIS A 305 -15.96 8.17 7.66
C HIS A 305 -14.56 8.03 8.30
N ILE A 306 -13.65 7.26 7.69
CA ILE A 306 -12.29 7.08 8.19
C ILE A 306 -11.38 8.09 7.49
N ASP A 307 -10.78 8.99 8.26
CA ASP A 307 -9.87 10.00 7.73
C ASP A 307 -8.69 9.42 6.96
N ASP A 308 -8.26 10.14 5.93
CA ASP A 308 -7.06 9.82 5.19
C ASP A 308 -5.80 9.87 6.07
N GLN A 309 -4.86 8.98 5.79
CA GLN A 309 -3.52 9.05 6.32
C GLN A 309 -2.76 10.24 5.72
N GLU A 310 -1.76 10.73 6.46
CA GLU A 310 -0.73 11.58 5.87
C GLU A 310 0.29 10.69 5.14
N PRO A 311 0.67 10.99 3.88
CA PRO A 311 1.67 10.21 3.16
C PRO A 311 2.97 10.00 3.95
N GLY A 312 3.39 8.75 4.11
CA GLY A 312 4.56 8.34 4.88
C GLY A 312 4.34 8.21 6.39
N ALA A 313 3.16 8.56 6.92
CA ALA A 313 2.79 8.41 8.32
C ALA A 313 1.52 7.55 8.45
N VAL A 314 1.70 6.26 8.74
CA VAL A 314 0.58 5.34 8.96
C VAL A 314 0.20 5.31 10.43
N ARG A 315 -0.97 5.86 10.75
CA ARG A 315 -1.64 5.76 12.06
C ARG A 315 -2.51 4.50 12.12
N TYR A 316 -2.76 3.99 13.32
CA TYR A 316 -3.64 2.85 13.53
C TYR A 316 -5.09 3.22 13.25
N GLN A 317 -5.66 2.53 12.27
CA GLN A 317 -7.01 2.68 11.75
C GLN A 317 -7.51 1.30 11.28
N PRO A 318 -8.80 1.13 10.95
CA PRO A 318 -9.30 -0.08 10.28
C PRO A 318 -8.49 -0.38 9.02
N LEU A 319 -8.15 -1.66 8.81
CA LEU A 319 -7.20 -2.10 7.79
C LEU A 319 -7.52 -1.56 6.39
N TYR A 320 -8.79 -1.69 5.98
CA TYR A 320 -9.27 -1.29 4.66
C TYR A 320 -9.65 0.19 4.54
N GLY A 321 -9.72 0.93 5.66
CA GLY A 321 -10.21 2.31 5.65
C GLY A 321 -11.63 2.40 5.09
N ASN A 322 -11.90 3.47 4.36
CA ASN A 322 -13.12 3.60 3.57
C ASN A 322 -13.08 2.61 2.42
N HIS A 323 -14.18 1.90 2.21
CA HIS A 323 -14.22 0.77 1.30
C HIS A 323 -15.62 0.53 0.75
N VAL A 324 -15.68 -0.28 -0.31
CA VAL A 324 -16.90 -0.88 -0.84
C VAL A 324 -16.60 -2.34 -1.16
N TRP A 325 -17.40 -3.26 -0.63
CA TRP A 325 -17.35 -4.69 -0.92
C TRP A 325 -18.61 -5.09 -1.68
N ILE A 326 -18.44 -5.76 -2.81
CA ILE A 326 -19.52 -6.15 -3.72
C ILE A 326 -19.57 -7.66 -3.77
N ASP A 327 -20.72 -8.23 -3.43
CA ASP A 327 -21.03 -9.63 -3.65
C ASP A 327 -21.62 -9.82 -5.06
N THR A 328 -20.92 -10.62 -5.87
CA THR A 328 -21.35 -10.98 -7.22
C THR A 328 -22.31 -12.17 -7.25
N GLY A 329 -22.56 -12.79 -6.09
CA GLY A 329 -23.21 -14.09 -5.92
C GLY A 329 -22.25 -15.28 -6.00
N ALA A 330 -21.00 -15.06 -6.42
CA ALA A 330 -19.97 -16.10 -6.52
C ALA A 330 -18.71 -15.78 -5.72
N GLU A 331 -18.38 -14.50 -5.54
CA GLU A 331 -17.21 -14.01 -4.82
C GLU A 331 -17.44 -12.58 -4.33
N ILE A 332 -16.63 -12.15 -3.35
CA ILE A 332 -16.67 -10.78 -2.83
C ILE A 332 -15.52 -9.99 -3.45
N VAL A 333 -15.84 -8.92 -4.18
CA VAL A 333 -14.88 -7.96 -4.73
C VAL A 333 -14.73 -6.79 -3.75
N LYS A 334 -13.52 -6.55 -3.26
CA LYS A 334 -13.23 -5.52 -2.24
C LYS A 334 -12.40 -4.39 -2.83
N LEU A 335 -12.90 -3.16 -2.71
CA LEU A 335 -12.21 -1.91 -3.04
C LEU A 335 -11.99 -1.12 -1.75
N ALA A 336 -10.76 -0.64 -1.53
CA ALA A 336 -10.36 -0.03 -0.25
C ALA A 336 -9.50 1.22 -0.42
N HIS A 337 -9.25 1.88 0.71
CA HIS A 337 -8.52 3.16 0.82
C HIS A 337 -9.22 4.32 0.09
N LEU A 338 -10.56 4.31 0.08
CA LEU A 338 -11.36 5.37 -0.55
C LEU A 338 -11.25 6.70 0.22
N ARG A 339 -11.52 7.79 -0.47
CA ARG A 339 -11.44 9.14 0.08
C ARG A 339 -12.64 9.39 1.01
N PRO A 340 -12.44 9.94 2.22
CA PRO A 340 -13.52 10.19 3.16
C PRO A 340 -14.58 11.13 2.58
N GLY A 341 -15.85 10.83 2.84
CA GLY A 341 -16.99 11.62 2.38
C GLY A 341 -17.31 11.47 0.88
N THR A 342 -16.76 10.44 0.21
CA THR A 342 -16.95 10.24 -1.25
C THR A 342 -17.63 8.94 -1.60
N VAL A 343 -17.76 7.99 -0.67
CA VAL A 343 -18.45 6.73 -0.94
C VAL A 343 -19.94 6.99 -1.16
N THR A 344 -20.44 6.56 -2.32
CA THR A 344 -21.78 6.92 -2.82
C THR A 344 -22.84 5.85 -2.58
N VAL A 345 -22.46 4.73 -1.97
CA VAL A 345 -23.30 3.55 -1.76
C VAL A 345 -23.29 3.11 -0.30
N SER A 346 -24.35 2.43 0.12
CA SER A 346 -24.51 1.82 1.44
C SER A 346 -24.63 0.31 1.34
N THR A 347 -24.39 -0.39 2.45
CA THR A 347 -24.67 -1.83 2.56
C THR A 347 -26.12 -2.13 2.18
N GLY A 348 -26.32 -3.10 1.29
CA GLY A 348 -27.61 -3.50 0.73
C GLY A 348 -27.92 -2.90 -0.64
N ASP A 349 -27.18 -1.88 -1.08
CA ASP A 349 -27.43 -1.25 -2.38
C ASP A 349 -27.04 -2.19 -3.54
N PRO A 350 -27.87 -2.32 -4.58
CA PRO A 350 -27.45 -2.92 -5.84
C PRO A 350 -26.53 -1.96 -6.59
N VAL A 351 -25.46 -2.48 -7.20
CA VAL A 351 -24.54 -1.71 -8.04
C VAL A 351 -24.43 -2.34 -9.42
N ARG A 352 -24.26 -1.49 -10.43
CA ARG A 352 -23.97 -1.92 -11.80
C ARG A 352 -22.55 -1.58 -12.19
N VAL A 353 -21.94 -2.41 -13.03
CA VAL A 353 -20.62 -2.17 -13.61
C VAL A 353 -20.52 -0.77 -14.19
N GLY A 354 -19.43 -0.08 -13.89
CA GLY A 354 -19.21 1.31 -14.31
C GLY A 354 -19.88 2.37 -13.43
N GLN A 355 -20.74 2.01 -12.46
CA GLN A 355 -21.28 2.96 -11.48
C GLN A 355 -20.15 3.53 -10.62
N VAL A 356 -20.12 4.84 -10.41
CA VAL A 356 -19.18 5.47 -9.48
C VAL A 356 -19.48 4.99 -8.06
N LEU A 357 -18.45 4.51 -7.35
CA LEU A 357 -18.54 4.06 -5.96
C LEU A 357 -17.98 5.10 -5.00
N GLY A 358 -17.00 5.88 -5.44
CA GLY A 358 -16.36 6.96 -4.69
C GLY A 358 -15.07 7.41 -5.37
N GLU A 359 -14.15 7.99 -4.60
CA GLU A 359 -12.85 8.44 -5.12
C GLU A 359 -11.69 7.73 -4.42
N VAL A 360 -10.56 7.59 -5.11
CA VAL A 360 -9.33 7.06 -4.49
C VAL A 360 -8.83 8.01 -3.41
N GLY A 361 -8.62 7.48 -2.21
CA GLY A 361 -8.13 8.21 -1.05
C GLY A 361 -6.81 7.66 -0.53
N ASN A 362 -6.61 7.78 0.79
CA ASN A 362 -5.48 7.28 1.54
C ASN A 362 -5.90 6.80 2.96
N SER A 363 -7.16 6.42 3.15
CA SER A 363 -7.70 5.99 4.46
C SER A 363 -7.27 4.57 4.83
N GLY A 364 -7.29 4.23 6.12
CA GLY A 364 -6.94 2.89 6.61
C GLY A 364 -5.45 2.62 6.69
N ASN A 365 -5.02 1.37 6.52
CA ASN A 365 -3.60 1.00 6.58
C ASN A 365 -2.87 1.31 5.25
N SER A 366 -2.91 2.57 4.84
CA SER A 366 -2.31 3.05 3.59
C SER A 366 -1.15 4.00 3.86
N SER A 367 -0.06 3.84 3.09
CA SER A 367 1.14 4.68 3.23
C SER A 367 1.18 5.89 2.30
N GLU A 368 0.39 5.87 1.22
CA GLU A 368 0.24 6.92 0.22
C GLU A 368 -1.02 6.64 -0.62
N PRO A 369 -1.63 7.63 -1.29
CA PRO A 369 -2.81 7.42 -2.11
C PRO A 369 -2.65 6.33 -3.18
N HIS A 370 -3.53 5.33 -3.14
CA HIS A 370 -3.62 4.23 -4.10
C HIS A 370 -4.99 3.53 -4.00
N LEU A 371 -5.39 2.82 -5.05
CA LEU A 371 -6.55 1.93 -4.99
C LEU A 371 -6.08 0.52 -4.64
N HIS A 372 -6.57 -0.03 -3.53
CA HIS A 372 -6.46 -1.45 -3.24
C HIS A 372 -7.70 -2.19 -3.78
N LEU A 373 -7.46 -3.28 -4.50
CA LEU A 373 -8.50 -4.13 -5.10
C LEU A 373 -8.14 -5.60 -4.94
N HIS A 374 -9.07 -6.41 -4.45
CA HIS A 374 -8.97 -7.86 -4.55
C HIS A 374 -10.35 -8.50 -4.67
N ALA A 375 -10.37 -9.80 -4.99
CA ALA A 375 -11.56 -10.62 -4.89
C ALA A 375 -11.24 -11.84 -4.05
N GLU A 376 -12.21 -12.33 -3.28
CA GLU A 376 -12.06 -13.51 -2.45
C GLU A 376 -13.28 -14.43 -2.52
N ARG A 377 -13.04 -15.72 -2.31
CA ARG A 377 -14.08 -16.72 -2.05
C ARG A 377 -13.63 -17.60 -0.91
N ASP A 378 -14.48 -17.78 0.09
CA ASP A 378 -14.20 -18.60 1.29
C ASP A 378 -12.89 -18.23 2.00
N GLY A 379 -12.59 -16.93 2.09
CA GLY A 379 -11.37 -16.41 2.72
C GLY A 379 -10.07 -16.64 1.91
N LEU A 380 -10.18 -17.05 0.65
CA LEU A 380 -9.06 -17.24 -0.27
C LEU A 380 -9.10 -16.19 -1.38
N GLY A 381 -7.99 -15.46 -1.53
CA GLY A 381 -7.83 -14.46 -2.58
C GLY A 381 -7.75 -15.09 -3.97
N LEU A 382 -8.42 -14.45 -4.93
CA LEU A 382 -8.57 -14.91 -6.30
C LEU A 382 -7.66 -14.15 -7.26
N ASP A 383 -7.23 -14.81 -8.34
CA ASP A 383 -6.54 -14.17 -9.44
C ASP A 383 -7.50 -13.24 -10.19
N LEU A 384 -7.24 -11.93 -10.15
CA LEU A 384 -8.04 -10.94 -10.87
C LEU A 384 -7.80 -11.01 -12.37
N GLU A 385 -8.89 -10.95 -13.13
CA GLU A 385 -8.89 -10.85 -14.59
C GLU A 385 -9.79 -9.69 -14.99
N PHE A 386 -9.39 -8.93 -16.02
CA PHE A 386 -10.17 -7.79 -16.49
C PHE A 386 -10.43 -7.86 -17.98
N GLU A 387 -11.62 -7.43 -18.39
CA GLU A 387 -11.98 -7.25 -19.79
C GLU A 387 -10.98 -6.31 -20.48
N GLY A 388 -10.51 -6.73 -21.66
CA GLY A 388 -9.54 -5.96 -22.45
C GLY A 388 -8.11 -5.90 -21.88
N VAL A 389 -7.83 -6.49 -20.71
CA VAL A 389 -6.48 -6.51 -20.10
C VAL A 389 -5.89 -7.91 -20.15
N SER A 390 -5.02 -8.17 -21.13
CA SER A 390 -4.46 -9.51 -21.35
C SER A 390 -3.25 -9.84 -20.48
N GLY A 391 -3.20 -11.03 -19.90
CA GLY A 391 -2.04 -11.53 -19.15
C GLY A 391 -1.94 -11.03 -17.69
N PRO A 392 -0.89 -11.42 -16.96
CA PRO A 392 -0.85 -11.28 -15.50
C PRO A 392 -0.67 -9.82 -15.03
N LEU A 393 -1.24 -9.52 -13.87
CA LEU A 393 -1.11 -8.24 -13.19
C LEU A 393 -0.03 -8.37 -12.11
N TYR A 394 1.09 -7.69 -12.33
CA TYR A 394 2.27 -7.79 -11.49
C TYR A 394 2.87 -6.42 -11.23
N ARG A 395 3.57 -6.27 -10.10
CA ARG A 395 4.33 -5.06 -9.78
C ARG A 395 5.22 -4.62 -10.96
N GLY A 396 5.00 -3.42 -11.48
CA GLY A 396 5.71 -2.92 -12.67
C GLY A 396 4.88 -2.87 -13.94
N ARG A 397 3.71 -3.50 -13.97
CA ARG A 397 2.82 -3.46 -15.12
C ARG A 397 2.04 -2.15 -15.16
N THR A 398 1.86 -1.59 -16.35
CA THR A 398 0.95 -0.46 -16.59
C THR A 398 -0.25 -0.94 -17.40
N VAL A 399 -1.46 -0.64 -16.92
CA VAL A 399 -2.73 -0.82 -17.61
C VAL A 399 -3.16 0.53 -18.16
N ARG A 400 -3.60 0.56 -19.42
CA ARG A 400 -4.14 1.77 -20.06
C ARG A 400 -5.60 1.51 -20.38
N THR A 401 -6.45 2.46 -19.99
CA THR A 401 -7.91 2.38 -20.11
C THR A 401 -8.45 3.62 -20.80
#